data_AF-A0A1I0D530-F1
#
_entry.id   AF-A0A1I0D530-F1
#
_cell.length_a   1.000
_cell.length_b   1.000
_cell.length_c   1.000
_cell.angle_alpha   90.00
_cell.angle_beta   90.00
_cell.angle_gamma   90.00
#
_symmetry.space_group_name_H-M   'P 1'
#
loop_
_entity.id
_entity.type
_entity.pdbx_description
1 polymer ?
#
loop_
_entity_poly.entity_id
_entity_poly.type
_entity_poly.pdbx_seq_one_letter_code
_entity_poly.pdbx_strand_id
1 'polypeptide(L)'
;MKFTDIYFNREKRFSLGIEESSGKFYASFPVRNDMIEYEEYYEIDRAQLDLFQSDLNAALTFVTKCRNRQLDELLIQKPGTRRGVAN
;
A
#
# COMPACT_ATOMS: atom_id res chain seq x y z
N MET A 1 -15.16 -4.31 -0.81
CA MET A 1 -13.91 -4.18 -1.57
C MET A 1 -13.19 -5.51 -1.51
N LYS A 2 -12.67 -5.98 -2.64
CA LYS A 2 -11.93 -7.24 -2.72
C LYS A 2 -10.55 -6.92 -3.27
N PHE A 3 -9.53 -7.15 -2.45
CA PHE A 3 -8.14 -6.87 -2.78
C PHE A 3 -7.44 -8.19 -3.12
N THR A 4 -6.83 -8.25 -4.31
CA THR A 4 -6.09 -9.42 -4.78
C THR A 4 -4.63 -9.02 -4.98
N ASP A 5 -3.75 -9.61 -4.18
CA ASP A 5 -2.30 -9.40 -4.29
C ASP A 5 -1.76 -10.07 -5.56
N ILE A 6 -0.98 -9.31 -6.32
CA ILE A 6 -0.27 -9.75 -7.54
C ILE A 6 1.21 -9.98 -7.23
N TYR A 7 1.77 -9.15 -6.35
CA TYR A 7 3.16 -9.20 -5.92
C TYR A 7 3.24 -8.93 -4.42
N PHE A 8 4.10 -9.64 -3.71
CA PHE A 8 4.37 -9.36 -2.30
C PHE A 8 5.87 -9.45 -2.03
N ASN A 9 6.38 -8.54 -1.20
CA ASN A 9 7.74 -8.57 -0.71
C ASN A 9 7.75 -8.73 0.81
N ARG A 10 8.12 -9.92 1.29
CA ARG A 10 8.14 -10.24 2.73
C ARG A 10 9.23 -9.48 3.49
N GLU A 11 10.41 -9.34 2.90
CA GLU A 11 11.55 -8.67 3.55
C GLU A 11 11.26 -7.20 3.81
N LYS A 12 10.58 -6.55 2.85
CA LYS A 12 10.25 -5.13 2.91
C LYS A 12 8.83 -4.86 3.38
N ARG A 13 8.03 -5.91 3.65
CA ARG A 13 6.66 -5.88 4.16
C ARG A 13 5.72 -4.96 3.37
N PHE A 14 5.54 -5.25 2.08
CA PHE A 14 4.50 -4.59 1.27
C PHE A 14 3.94 -5.55 0.21
N SER A 15 2.72 -5.28 -0.24
CA SER A 15 2.07 -5.95 -1.36
C SER A 15 1.71 -4.96 -2.46
N LEU A 16 1.59 -5.44 -3.69
CA LEU A 16 1.00 -4.73 -4.82
C LEU A 16 -0.13 -5.59 -5.38
N GLY A 17 -1.22 -4.97 -5.81
CA GLY A 17 -2.37 -5.73 -6.28
C GLY A 17 -3.41 -4.90 -6.99
N ILE A 18 -4.59 -5.49 -7.14
CA ILE A 18 -5.78 -4.87 -7.73
C ILE A 18 -6.96 -4.94 -6.78
N GLU A 19 -7.68 -3.84 -6.62
CA GLU A 19 -9.00 -3.82 -5.99
C GLU A 19 -10.04 -4.18 -7.06
N GLU A 20 -10.56 -5.40 -7.00
CA GLU A 20 -11.37 -5.99 -8.09
C GLU A 20 -12.69 -5.26 -8.34
N SER A 21 -13.24 -4.54 -7.35
CA SER A 21 -14.53 -3.85 -7.51
C SER A 21 -14.40 -2.58 -8.36
N SER A 22 -13.29 -1.84 -8.22
CA SER A 22 -13.02 -0.59 -8.93
C SER A 22 -12.00 -0.74 -10.07
N GLY A 23 -11.27 -1.86 -10.12
CA GLY A 23 -10.18 -2.10 -11.07
C GLY A 23 -8.93 -1.28 -10.78
N LYS A 24 -8.85 -0.59 -9.64
CA LYS A 24 -7.71 0.23 -9.24
C LYS A 24 -6.55 -0.64 -8.77
N PHE A 25 -5.33 -0.28 -9.15
CA PHE A 25 -4.14 -0.93 -8.61
C PHE A 25 -3.76 -0.29 -7.28
N TYR A 26 -3.09 -1.06 -6.43
CA TYR A 26 -2.65 -0.57 -5.13
C TYR A 26 -1.25 -1.02 -4.75
N ALA A 27 -0.65 -0.26 -3.83
CA ALA A 27 0.38 -0.74 -2.92
C ALA A 27 -0.20 -0.79 -1.49
N SER A 28 0.08 -1.85 -0.75
CA SER A 28 -0.36 -2.00 0.64
C SER A 28 0.78 -2.38 1.58
N PHE A 29 0.60 -2.05 2.85
CA PHE A 29 1.48 -2.48 3.92
C PHE A 29 0.72 -2.51 5.26
N PRO A 30 1.17 -3.36 6.21
CA PRO A 30 0.55 -3.42 7.52
C PRO A 30 0.93 -2.18 8.34
N VAL A 31 -0.07 -1.65 9.03
CA VAL A 31 0.07 -0.65 10.08
C VAL A 31 -0.57 -1.16 11.34
N ARG A 32 -0.08 -0.71 12.49
CA ARG A 32 -0.61 -1.12 13.79
C ARG A 32 -0.90 0.10 14.65
N ASN A 33 -2.03 0.06 15.34
CA ASN A 33 -2.34 0.98 16.45
C ASN A 33 -2.36 0.21 17.78
N ASP A 34 -2.85 0.86 18.83
CA ASP A 34 -2.98 0.31 20.19
C ASP A 34 -3.93 -0.89 20.29
N MET A 35 -4.84 -1.07 19.33
CA MET A 35 -5.90 -2.08 19.38
C MET A 35 -5.79 -3.17 18.31
N ILE A 36 -5.36 -2.83 17.09
CA ILE A 36 -5.41 -3.70 15.91
C ILE A 36 -4.21 -3.50 14.98
N GLU A 37 -3.90 -4.53 14.20
CA GLU A 37 -3.07 -4.46 13.00
C GLU A 37 -3.99 -4.57 11.77
N TYR A 38 -3.79 -3.71 10.78
CA TYR A 38 -4.59 -3.66 9.55
C TYR A 38 -3.72 -3.19 8.38
N GLU A 39 -4.18 -3.41 7.15
CA GLU A 39 -3.50 -2.96 5.93
C GLU A 39 -3.98 -1.58 5.50
N GLU A 40 -3.04 -0.69 5.17
CA GLU A 40 -3.35 0.53 4.42
C GLU A 40 -3.10 0.31 2.93
N TYR A 41 -4.01 0.84 2.09
CA TYR A 41 -3.97 0.67 0.64
C TYR A 41 -3.87 2.03 -0.03
N TYR A 42 -2.83 2.21 -0.83
CA TYR A 42 -2.57 3.42 -1.62
C TYR A 42 -2.78 3.11 -3.09
N GLU A 43 -3.56 3.94 -3.77
CA GLU A 43 -3.79 3.83 -5.21
C GLU A 43 -2.48 4.06 -5.97
N ILE A 44 -2.24 3.21 -6.97
CA ILE A 44 -1.18 3.37 -7.96
C ILE A 44 -1.78 3.16 -9.35
N ASP A 45 -1.13 3.68 -10.38
CA ASP A 45 -1.51 3.39 -11.76
C ASP A 45 -0.83 2.11 -12.28
N ARG A 46 -1.20 1.71 -13.51
CA ARG A 46 -0.65 0.51 -14.14
C ARG A 46 0.86 0.60 -14.39
N ALA A 47 1.36 1.78 -14.78
CA ALA A 47 2.77 1.97 -15.08
C ALA A 47 3.63 1.86 -13.80
N GLN A 48 3.12 2.38 -12.68
CA GLN A 48 3.72 2.20 -11.36
C GLN A 48 3.73 0.74 -10.94
N LEU A 49 2.63 -0.01 -11.13
CA LEU A 49 2.59 -1.43 -10.82
C LEU A 49 3.64 -2.23 -11.61
N ASP A 50 3.75 -1.97 -12.92
CA ASP A 50 4.71 -2.67 -13.78
C ASP A 50 6.16 -2.29 -13.40
N LEU A 51 6.42 -1.00 -13.10
CA LEU A 51 7.72 -0.54 -12.60
C LEU A 51 8.08 -1.19 -11.27
N PHE A 52 7.20 -1.16 -10.27
CA PHE A 52 7.48 -1.64 -8.92
C PHE A 52 7.72 -3.16 -8.84
N GLN A 53 7.15 -3.93 -9.77
CA GLN A 53 7.44 -5.36 -9.89
C GLN A 53 8.86 -5.63 -10.43
N SER A 54 9.40 -4.73 -11.26
CA SER A 54 10.71 -4.88 -11.89
C SER A 54 11.84 -4.14 -11.17
N ASP A 55 11.52 -3.07 -10.44
CA ASP A 55 12.45 -2.24 -9.68
C ASP A 55 11.98 -2.09 -8.22
N LEU A 56 12.62 -2.88 -7.35
CA LEU A 56 12.34 -2.88 -5.92
C LEU A 56 12.71 -1.53 -5.25
N ASN A 57 13.73 -0.82 -5.74
CA ASN A 57 14.12 0.46 -5.15
C ASN A 57 13.09 1.56 -5.45
N ALA A 58 12.52 1.54 -6.66
CA ALA A 58 11.40 2.41 -7.01
C ALA A 58 10.17 2.13 -6.11
N ALA A 59 9.82 0.85 -5.94
CA ALA A 59 8.73 0.43 -5.06
C ALA A 59 8.96 0.88 -3.61
N LEU A 60 10.16 0.66 -3.08
CA LEU A 60 10.53 1.06 -1.72
C LEU A 60 10.50 2.56 -1.51
N THR A 61 10.92 3.34 -2.50
CA THR A 61 10.87 4.80 -2.42
C THR A 61 9.42 5.27 -2.28
N PHE A 62 8.50 4.70 -3.06
CA PHE A 62 7.08 5.00 -2.97
C PHE A 62 6.49 4.56 -1.63
N VAL A 63 6.66 3.29 -1.24
CA VAL A 63 6.13 2.75 0.02
C VAL A 63 6.67 3.53 1.23
N THR A 64 7.93 3.95 1.22
CA THR A 64 8.50 4.79 2.30
C THR A 64 7.80 6.13 2.41
N LYS A 65 7.47 6.79 1.29
CA LYS A 65 6.69 8.04 1.30
C LYS A 65 5.29 7.81 1.88
N CYS A 66 4.63 6.71 1.51
CA CYS A 66 3.33 6.34 2.06
C CYS A 66 3.39 6.06 3.58
N ARG A 67 4.39 5.32 4.05
CA ARG A 67 4.60 5.06 5.49
C ARG A 67 4.80 6.34 6.30
N ASN A 68 5.45 7.33 5.69
CA ASN A 68 5.63 8.66 6.25
C ASN A 68 4.42 9.60 6.04
N ARG A 69 3.29 9.08 5.53
CA ARG A 69 2.03 9.81 5.32
C ARG A 69 2.15 10.98 4.34
N GLN A 70 3.13 10.93 3.45
CA GLN A 70 3.41 12.00 2.48
C GLN A 70 2.54 11.92 1.22
N LEU A 71 1.80 10.82 1.06
CA LEU A 71 0.97 10.52 -0.10
C LEU A 71 -0.45 10.09 0.33
N ASP A 72 -0.93 10.62 1.46
CA ASP A 72 -2.24 10.28 2.03
C ASP A 72 -3.40 10.64 1.08
N GLU A 73 -3.19 11.54 0.12
CA GLU A 73 -4.14 11.84 -0.95
C GLU A 73 -4.45 10.62 -1.83
N LEU A 74 -3.56 9.62 -1.86
CA LEU A 74 -3.74 8.37 -2.60
C LEU A 74 -4.37 7.25 -1.75
N LEU A 75 -4.70 7.48 -0.47
CA LEU A 75 -5.33 6.46 0.37
C LEU A 75 -6.71 6.09 -0.19
N ILE A 76 -6.87 4.80 -0.50
CA ILE A 76 -8.15 4.24 -0.97
C ILE A 76 -9.19 4.29 0.17
N GLN A 77 -8.74 4.08 1.41
CA GLN A 77 -9.58 4.11 2.61
C GLN A 77 -9.07 5.18 3.55
N LYS A 78 -9.94 6.15 3.90
CA LYS A 78 -9.58 7.19 4.87
C LYS A 78 -9.28 6.55 6.23
N PRO A 79 -8.17 6.93 6.88
CA PRO A 79 -7.82 6.35 8.16
C PRO A 79 -8.77 6.86 9.25
N GLY A 80 -9.03 6.01 10.25
CA GLY A 80 -9.77 6.40 11.44
C GLY A 80 -8.95 7.30 12.39
N THR A 81 -9.58 7.78 13.46
CA THR A 81 -8.95 8.66 14.46
C THR A 81 -7.70 8.07 15.11
N ARG A 82 -7.68 6.74 15.31
CA ARG A 82 -6.52 5.99 15.82
C ARG A 82 -5.77 5.30 14.68
N ARG A 83 -5.27 6.10 13.71
CA ARG A 83 -4.50 5.57 12.58
C ARG A 83 -3.24 4.86 13.07
N GLY A 84 -2.96 3.69 12.50
CA GLY A 84 -1.75 2.94 12.79
C GLY A 84 -0.47 3.65 12.31
N VAL A 85 0.65 3.07 12.75
CA VAL A 85 2.00 3.39 12.25
C VAL A 85 2.57 2.16 11.56
N ALA A 86 3.30 2.39 10.47
CA ALA A 86 4.09 1.36 9.83
C ALA A 86 5.46 1.28 10.52
N ASN A 87 5.91 0.08 10.83
CA ASN A 87 7.25 -0.21 11.38
C ASN A 87 8.13 -0.88 10.32
#